data_AF-A0A952B0P3-F1
#
_entry.id   AF-A0A952B0P3-F1
#
_cell.length_a   1.000
_cell.length_b   1.000
_cell.length_c   1.000
_cell.angle_alpha   90.00
_cell.angle_beta   90.00
_cell.angle_gamma   90.00
#
_symmetry.space_group_name_H-M   'P 1'
#
loop_
_entity.id
_entity.type
_entity.pdbx_description
1 polymer ?
#
loop_
_entity_poly.entity_id
_entity_poly.type
_entity_poly.pdbx_seq_one_letter_code
_entity_poly.pdbx_strand_id
1 'polypeptide(L)'
;MSETINVENKKQNRQKPPLSVGRIAREILAGTALSLVALLVVNVIGFVLVGKGKDEYAGFGFLTILLTLFPPLNGWISAVGVHLVGSRGKQTGSFLLTLAGGFVGGLVAFVALLSLLWIRVEIVLLAPLLLLIPPIFATLGFNLTRKYEEPPSS
;
A
#
# COMPACT_ATOMS: atom_id res chain seq x y z
N MET A 1 -38.43 -4.83 23.39
CA MET A 1 -37.73 -3.52 23.48
C MET A 1 -36.21 -3.62 23.28
N SER A 2 -35.57 -4.76 23.60
CA SER A 2 -34.12 -4.98 23.34
C SER A 2 -33.79 -5.29 21.86
N GLU A 3 -34.68 -5.95 21.11
CA GLU A 3 -34.43 -6.29 19.70
C GLU A 3 -34.41 -5.06 18.76
N THR A 4 -35.25 -4.06 18.99
CA THR A 4 -35.31 -2.84 18.17
C THR A 4 -34.04 -2.00 18.28
N ILE A 5 -33.45 -1.90 19.47
CA ILE A 5 -32.16 -1.22 19.73
C ILE A 5 -31.02 -1.95 19.00
N ASN A 6 -31.10 -3.27 18.90
CA ASN A 6 -30.09 -4.10 18.23
C ASN A 6 -30.16 -3.97 16.70
N VAL A 7 -31.36 -3.78 16.13
CA VAL A 7 -31.57 -3.56 14.69
C VAL A 7 -31.17 -2.14 14.26
N GLU A 8 -31.47 -1.11 15.06
CA GLU A 8 -31.04 0.27 14.80
C GLU A 8 -29.51 0.43 14.90
N ASN A 9 -28.89 -0.14 15.92
CA ASN A 9 -27.42 -0.18 16.01
C ASN A 9 -26.79 -0.90 14.81
N LYS A 10 -27.39 -2.01 14.33
CA LYS A 10 -26.94 -2.67 13.09
C LYS A 10 -27.11 -1.80 11.84
N LYS A 11 -28.11 -0.92 11.78
CA LYS A 11 -28.32 0.00 10.64
C LYS A 11 -27.35 1.19 10.69
N GLN A 12 -27.09 1.77 11.87
CA GLN A 12 -26.09 2.84 12.03
C GLN A 12 -24.67 2.32 11.76
N ASN A 13 -24.34 1.10 12.17
CA ASN A 13 -23.03 0.49 11.89
C ASN A 13 -22.84 0.11 10.40
N ARG A 14 -23.90 0.20 9.58
CA ARG A 14 -23.85 0.05 8.11
C ARG A 14 -23.62 1.37 7.37
N GLN A 15 -23.66 2.52 8.04
CA GLN A 15 -23.31 3.78 7.38
C GLN A 15 -21.82 3.77 7.06
N LYS A 16 -21.49 3.76 5.76
CA LYS A 16 -20.11 3.95 5.32
C LYS A 16 -19.65 5.34 5.77
N PRO A 17 -18.48 5.48 6.40
CA PRO A 17 -17.95 6.80 6.71
C PRO A 17 -17.82 7.64 5.42
N PRO A 18 -17.87 8.98 5.49
CA PRO A 18 -17.64 9.82 4.32
C PRO A 18 -16.19 9.70 3.84
N LEU A 19 -15.97 9.61 2.53
CA LEU A 19 -14.62 9.69 1.96
C LEU A 19 -14.23 11.16 1.82
N SER A 20 -13.08 11.53 2.40
CA SER A 20 -12.46 12.83 2.16
C SER A 20 -11.14 12.67 1.43
N VAL A 21 -10.84 13.59 0.52
CA VAL A 21 -9.60 13.59 -0.27
C VAL A 21 -8.37 13.58 0.64
N GLY A 22 -8.40 14.37 1.73
CA GLY A 22 -7.29 14.40 2.70
C GLY A 22 -7.09 13.10 3.48
N ARG A 23 -8.09 12.23 3.57
CA ARG A 23 -7.92 10.89 4.15
C ARG A 23 -7.25 9.94 3.15
N ILE A 24 -7.76 9.90 1.92
CA ILE A 24 -7.19 9.09 0.83
C ILE A 24 -5.71 9.44 0.64
N ALA A 25 -5.39 10.74 0.60
CA ALA A 25 -4.02 11.21 0.46
C ALA A 25 -3.13 10.71 1.61
N ARG A 26 -3.61 10.75 2.85
CA ARG A 26 -2.85 10.22 4.01
C ARG A 26 -2.64 8.72 3.95
N GLU A 27 -3.65 7.96 3.53
CA GLU A 27 -3.55 6.50 3.36
C GLU A 27 -2.50 6.15 2.29
N ILE A 28 -2.56 6.80 1.12
CA ILE A 28 -1.58 6.60 0.05
C ILE A 28 -0.17 7.00 0.51
N LEU A 29 -0.01 8.20 1.09
CA LEU A 29 1.28 8.70 1.57
C LEU A 29 1.88 7.78 2.63
N ALA A 30 1.07 7.24 3.55
CA ALA A 30 1.53 6.30 4.57
C ALA A 30 2.01 4.98 3.94
N GLY A 31 1.27 4.44 2.97
CA GLY A 31 1.69 3.26 2.23
C GLY A 31 2.99 3.50 1.46
N THR A 32 3.09 4.62 0.74
CA THR A 32 4.30 5.02 0.01
C THR A 32 5.49 5.23 0.94
N ALA A 33 5.31 5.92 2.06
CA ALA A 33 6.39 6.15 3.02
C ALA A 33 6.93 4.84 3.60
N LEU A 34 6.05 3.89 3.93
CA LEU A 34 6.47 2.58 4.44
C LEU A 34 7.22 1.77 3.38
N SER A 35 6.77 1.82 2.12
CA SER A 35 7.46 1.22 0.98
C SER A 35 8.87 1.82 0.77
N LEU A 36 9.02 3.14 0.87
CA LEU A 36 10.32 3.81 0.76
C LEU A 36 11.27 3.42 1.89
N VAL A 37 10.76 3.32 3.13
CA VAL A 37 11.56 2.85 4.27
C VAL A 37 12.00 1.40 4.05
N ALA A 38 11.11 0.52 3.62
CA ALA A 38 11.47 -0.86 3.31
C ALA A 38 12.50 -0.96 2.18
N LEU A 39 12.36 -0.12 1.14
CA LEU A 39 13.33 -0.02 0.05
C LEU A 39 14.71 0.41 0.57
N LEU A 40 14.77 1.39 1.47
CA LEU A 40 16.02 1.83 2.07
C LEU A 40 16.65 0.72 2.92
N VAL A 41 15.87 0.05 3.78
CA VAL A 41 16.36 -1.01 4.66
C VAL A 41 16.98 -2.15 3.87
N VAL A 42 16.29 -2.63 2.83
CA VAL A 42 16.83 -3.73 2.00
C VAL A 42 18.04 -3.28 1.20
N ASN A 43 18.08 -2.03 0.73
CA ASN A 43 19.28 -1.51 0.08
C ASN A 43 20.50 -1.51 1.02
N VAL A 44 20.31 -1.08 2.27
CA VAL A 44 21.35 -1.12 3.30
C VAL A 44 21.79 -2.56 3.57
N ILE A 45 20.84 -3.50 3.71
CA ILE A 45 21.15 -4.92 3.90
C ILE A 45 21.93 -5.47 2.70
N GLY A 46 21.51 -5.15 1.48
CA GLY A 46 22.19 -5.56 0.25
C GLY A 46 23.62 -5.07 0.17
N PHE A 47 23.84 -3.80 0.51
CA PHE A 47 25.17 -3.21 0.57
C PHE A 47 26.08 -3.93 1.57
N VAL A 48 25.55 -4.26 2.76
CA VAL A 48 26.30 -4.99 3.78
C VAL A 48 26.63 -6.41 3.33
N LEU A 49 25.70 -7.10 2.65
CA LEU A 49 25.87 -8.50 2.24
C LEU A 49 26.76 -8.69 1.01
N VAL A 50 26.74 -7.77 0.04
CA VAL A 50 27.52 -7.90 -1.21
C VAL A 50 28.99 -7.53 -1.00
N GLY A 51 29.32 -6.79 0.05
CA GLY A 51 30.69 -6.39 0.36
C GLY A 51 31.26 -5.38 -0.63
N LYS A 52 32.34 -4.69 -0.21
CA LYS A 52 32.93 -3.61 -1.00
C LYS A 52 33.76 -4.14 -2.19
N GLY A 53 33.14 -4.40 -3.34
CA GLY A 53 33.78 -4.73 -4.62
C GLY A 53 33.31 -3.88 -5.81
N LYS A 54 34.02 -3.93 -6.95
CA LYS A 54 33.68 -3.16 -8.17
C LYS A 54 32.28 -3.44 -8.74
N ASP A 55 31.64 -4.52 -8.28
CA ASP A 55 30.26 -4.91 -8.59
C ASP A 55 29.23 -4.38 -7.58
N GLU A 56 29.63 -3.54 -6.61
CA GLU A 56 28.76 -2.92 -5.59
C GLU A 56 27.56 -2.22 -6.24
N TYR A 57 27.75 -1.50 -7.34
CA TYR A 57 26.66 -0.83 -8.05
C TYR A 57 25.76 -1.82 -8.81
N ALA A 58 26.30 -2.96 -9.25
CA ALA A 58 25.52 -4.03 -9.85
C ALA A 58 24.68 -4.77 -8.80
N GLY A 59 25.21 -5.01 -7.59
CA GLY A 59 24.47 -5.60 -6.46
C GLY A 59 23.44 -4.67 -5.83
N PHE A 60 23.78 -3.39 -5.65
CA PHE A 60 22.87 -2.36 -5.13
C PHE A 60 21.75 -2.06 -6.13
N GLY A 61 22.10 -1.97 -7.41
CA GLY A 61 21.15 -1.90 -8.52
C GLY A 61 20.27 -3.13 -8.60
N PHE A 62 20.84 -4.35 -8.53
CA PHE A 62 20.11 -5.61 -8.62
C PHE A 62 19.19 -5.88 -7.43
N LEU A 63 19.56 -5.48 -6.20
CA LEU A 63 18.70 -5.65 -5.02
C LEU A 63 17.60 -4.58 -4.94
N THR A 64 17.91 -3.33 -5.34
CA THR A 64 16.89 -2.29 -5.59
C THR A 64 15.91 -2.78 -6.64
N ILE A 65 16.44 -3.29 -7.76
CA ILE A 65 15.68 -3.89 -8.84
C ILE A 65 14.91 -5.09 -8.31
N LEU A 66 15.44 -5.97 -7.46
CA LEU A 66 14.71 -7.11 -6.90
C LEU A 66 13.55 -6.69 -5.99
N LEU A 67 13.65 -5.61 -5.22
CA LEU A 67 12.49 -5.09 -4.48
C LEU A 67 11.51 -4.33 -5.38
N THR A 68 12.02 -3.68 -6.42
CA THR A 68 11.22 -3.03 -7.47
C THR A 68 10.58 -4.08 -8.40
N LEU A 69 11.16 -5.27 -8.52
CA LEU A 69 10.80 -6.45 -9.33
C LEU A 69 10.21 -7.61 -8.50
N PHE A 70 10.11 -7.46 -7.17
CA PHE A 70 9.14 -8.17 -6.33
C PHE A 70 8.00 -7.23 -5.88
N PRO A 71 7.28 -6.60 -6.82
CA PRO A 71 6.11 -5.78 -6.56
C PRO A 71 5.06 -6.40 -5.64
N PRO A 72 4.85 -7.73 -5.58
CA PRO A 72 4.01 -8.32 -4.55
C PRO A 72 4.41 -7.96 -3.12
N LEU A 73 5.72 -7.91 -2.85
CA LEU A 73 6.29 -7.61 -1.55
C LEU A 73 6.14 -6.12 -1.22
N ASN A 74 6.41 -5.25 -2.19
CA ASN A 74 6.11 -3.81 -2.08
C ASN A 74 4.59 -3.57 -1.88
N GLY A 75 3.76 -4.35 -2.56
CA GLY A 75 2.30 -4.35 -2.41
C GLY A 75 1.86 -4.67 -0.99
N TRP A 76 2.41 -5.71 -0.38
CA TRP A 76 2.11 -6.06 1.01
C TRP A 76 2.60 -5.00 2.00
N ILE A 77 3.81 -4.47 1.83
CA ILE A 77 4.36 -3.41 2.70
C ILE A 77 3.49 -2.16 2.60
N SER A 78 3.15 -1.70 1.39
CA SER A 78 2.30 -0.52 1.20
C SER A 78 0.93 -0.69 1.84
N ALA A 79 0.34 -1.89 1.75
CA ALA A 79 -0.93 -2.22 2.38
C ALA A 79 -0.89 -2.17 3.91
N VAL A 80 0.24 -2.54 4.54
CA VAL A 80 0.45 -2.35 5.98
C VAL A 80 0.41 -0.87 6.34
N GLY A 81 1.12 -0.01 5.59
CA GLY A 81 1.14 1.44 5.83
C GLY A 81 -0.25 2.07 5.69
N VAL A 82 -0.98 1.69 4.62
CA VAL A 82 -2.37 2.09 4.39
C VAL A 82 -3.27 1.66 5.54
N HIS A 83 -3.19 0.40 5.96
CA HIS A 83 -4.05 -0.13 7.02
C HIS A 83 -3.77 0.52 8.38
N LEU A 84 -2.50 0.75 8.72
CA LEU A 84 -2.10 1.37 9.98
C LEU A 84 -2.66 2.79 10.15
N VAL A 85 -2.69 3.58 9.08
CA VAL A 85 -3.26 4.95 9.12
C VAL A 85 -4.75 4.94 8.86
N GLY A 86 -5.23 4.05 7.98
CA GLY A 86 -6.64 3.88 7.65
C GLY A 86 -7.48 3.44 8.85
N SER A 87 -6.93 2.59 9.72
CA SER A 87 -7.59 2.11 10.95
C SER A 87 -7.45 3.07 12.14
N ARG A 88 -6.98 4.31 11.95
CA ARG A 88 -6.92 5.30 13.05
C ARG A 88 -8.28 5.96 13.28
N GLY A 89 -8.58 6.17 14.57
CA GLY A 89 -9.82 6.81 15.04
C GLY A 89 -10.96 5.80 15.14
N LYS A 90 -12.22 6.25 15.01
CA LYS A 90 -13.42 5.40 15.14
C LYS A 90 -13.76 4.59 13.87
N GLN A 91 -12.78 4.30 13.02
CA GLN A 91 -13.01 3.68 11.71
C GLN A 91 -12.01 2.57 11.45
N THR A 92 -12.50 1.47 10.89
CA THR A 92 -11.71 0.28 10.59
C THR A 92 -12.07 -0.28 9.21
N GLY A 93 -11.22 -1.15 8.68
CA GLY A 93 -11.41 -1.84 7.40
C GLY A 93 -10.80 -3.24 7.44
N SER A 94 -11.02 -4.03 6.40
CA SER A 94 -10.45 -5.38 6.30
C SER A 94 -8.98 -5.33 5.92
N PHE A 95 -8.12 -5.81 6.82
CA PHE A 95 -6.69 -5.95 6.53
C PHE A 95 -6.43 -6.86 5.33
N LEU A 96 -7.16 -7.97 5.21
CA LEU A 96 -7.01 -8.91 4.10
C LEU A 96 -7.37 -8.29 2.75
N LEU A 97 -8.44 -7.50 2.67
CA LEU A 97 -8.79 -6.81 1.42
C LEU A 97 -7.83 -5.66 1.10
N THR A 98 -7.26 -5.03 2.13
CA THR A 98 -6.18 -4.04 1.96
C THR A 98 -4.93 -4.70 1.38
N LEU A 99 -4.52 -5.85 1.93
CA LEU A 99 -3.39 -6.66 1.45
C LEU A 99 -3.62 -7.16 0.02
N ALA A 100 -4.81 -7.70 -0.27
CA ALA A 100 -5.16 -8.16 -1.61
C ALA A 100 -5.12 -7.01 -2.62
N GLY A 101 -5.63 -5.84 -2.25
CA GLY A 101 -5.49 -4.62 -3.05
C GLY A 101 -4.03 -4.27 -3.30
N GLY A 102 -3.22 -4.19 -2.25
CA GLY A 102 -1.79 -3.91 -2.38
C GLY A 102 -1.05 -4.91 -3.28
N PHE A 103 -1.35 -6.20 -3.14
CA PHE A 103 -0.79 -7.26 -3.98
C PHE A 103 -1.16 -7.09 -5.46
N VAL A 104 -2.44 -6.84 -5.76
CA VAL A 104 -2.92 -6.56 -7.13
C VAL A 104 -2.25 -5.31 -7.69
N GLY A 105 -2.17 -4.23 -6.92
CA GLY A 105 -1.48 -3.00 -7.34
C GLY A 105 0.01 -3.23 -7.58
N GLY A 106 0.64 -4.09 -6.78
CA GLY A 106 1.98 -4.62 -7.02
C GLY A 106 2.08 -5.27 -8.41
N LEU A 107 1.26 -6.28 -8.68
CA LEU A 107 1.28 -6.96 -9.99
C LEU A 107 1.05 -6.01 -11.17
N VAL A 108 0.14 -5.04 -11.01
CA VAL A 108 -0.08 -4.00 -12.04
C VAL A 108 1.18 -3.16 -12.25
N ALA A 109 1.82 -2.71 -11.18
CA ALA A 109 3.08 -1.97 -11.25
C ALA A 109 4.19 -2.80 -11.92
N PHE A 110 4.23 -4.10 -11.66
CA PHE A 110 5.18 -5.02 -12.31
C PHE A 110 5.01 -5.09 -13.81
N VAL A 111 3.78 -5.34 -14.26
CA VAL A 111 3.47 -5.48 -15.68
C VAL A 111 3.72 -4.16 -16.40
N ALA A 112 3.41 -3.04 -15.76
CA ALA A 112 3.74 -1.71 -16.25
C ALA A 112 5.26 -1.52 -16.39
N LEU A 113 6.04 -1.89 -15.37
CA LEU A 113 7.51 -1.81 -15.42
C LEU A 113 8.11 -2.67 -16.54
N LEU A 114 7.66 -3.93 -16.67
CA LEU A 114 8.10 -4.83 -17.73
C LEU A 114 7.75 -4.27 -19.12
N SER A 115 6.58 -3.66 -19.24
CA SER A 115 6.14 -3.03 -20.49
C SER A 115 7.03 -1.83 -20.83
N LEU A 116 7.34 -0.94 -19.87
CA LEU A 116 8.26 0.20 -20.06
C LEU A 116 9.67 -0.24 -20.47
N LEU A 117 10.18 -1.31 -19.83
CA LEU A 117 11.45 -1.94 -20.19
C LEU A 117 11.43 -2.46 -21.64
N TRP A 118 10.34 -3.10 -22.04
CA TRP A 118 10.16 -3.66 -23.39
C TRP A 118 10.20 -2.58 -24.48
N ILE A 119 9.52 -1.46 -24.26
CA ILE A 119 9.47 -0.33 -25.22
C ILE A 119 10.66 0.63 -25.07
N ARG A 120 11.65 0.32 -24.23
CA ARG A 120 12.87 1.11 -23.99
C ARG A 120 12.61 2.57 -23.62
N VAL A 121 11.52 2.83 -22.90
CA VAL A 121 11.24 4.17 -22.37
C VAL A 121 12.23 4.49 -21.26
N GLU A 122 12.62 5.76 -21.12
CA GLU A 122 13.46 6.22 -20.00
C GLU A 122 12.78 5.96 -18.66
N ILE A 123 13.19 4.86 -18.03
CA ILE A 123 12.60 4.33 -16.79
C ILE A 123 12.77 5.33 -15.63
N VAL A 124 13.83 6.14 -15.68
CA VAL A 124 14.16 7.13 -14.64
C VAL A 124 13.03 8.13 -14.42
N LEU A 125 12.28 8.49 -15.47
CA LEU A 125 11.21 9.47 -15.38
C LEU A 125 9.89 8.87 -14.85
N LEU A 126 9.60 7.60 -15.18
CA LEU A 126 8.29 6.99 -14.95
C LEU A 126 8.26 5.97 -13.80
N ALA A 127 9.39 5.34 -13.47
CA ALA A 127 9.46 4.37 -12.37
C ALA A 127 9.01 4.93 -11.00
N PRO A 128 9.29 6.20 -10.63
CA PRO A 128 8.79 6.76 -9.39
C PRO A 128 7.26 6.79 -9.31
N LEU A 129 6.55 6.91 -10.44
CA LEU A 129 5.09 6.89 -10.46
C LEU A 129 4.53 5.50 -10.20
N LEU A 130 5.26 4.44 -10.58
CA LEU A 130 4.85 3.06 -10.34
C LEU A 130 4.83 2.70 -8.85
N LEU A 131 5.63 3.38 -8.02
CA LEU A 131 5.61 3.25 -6.55
C LEU A 131 4.28 3.67 -5.91
N LEU A 132 3.47 4.47 -6.61
CA LEU A 132 2.17 4.91 -6.11
C LEU A 132 1.06 3.89 -6.39
N ILE A 133 1.24 3.00 -7.37
CA ILE A 133 0.18 2.06 -7.79
C ILE A 133 -0.20 1.09 -6.65
N PRO A 134 0.75 0.42 -5.96
CA PRO A 134 0.38 -0.48 -4.86
C PRO A 134 -0.39 0.18 -3.71
N PRO A 135 0.04 1.33 -3.13
CA PRO A 135 -0.72 1.98 -2.07
C PRO A 135 -2.09 2.51 -2.55
N ILE A 136 -2.25 2.88 -3.83
CA ILE A 136 -3.57 3.24 -4.38
C ILE A 136 -4.53 2.04 -4.33
N PHE A 137 -4.12 0.87 -4.82
CA PHE A 137 -4.99 -0.31 -4.79
C PHE A 137 -5.23 -0.82 -3.36
N ALA A 138 -4.23 -0.75 -2.48
CA ALA A 138 -4.43 -1.04 -1.06
C ALA A 138 -5.47 -0.09 -0.43
N THR A 139 -5.40 1.20 -0.74
CA THR A 139 -6.36 2.22 -0.29
C THR A 139 -7.78 1.91 -0.79
N LEU A 140 -7.92 1.46 -2.04
CA LEU A 140 -9.20 0.99 -2.57
C LEU A 140 -9.72 -0.22 -1.77
N GLY A 141 -8.88 -1.23 -1.55
CA GLY A 141 -9.23 -2.43 -0.77
C GLY A 141 -9.69 -2.10 0.66
N PHE A 142 -8.97 -1.19 1.33
CA PHE A 142 -9.33 -0.71 2.65
C PHE A 142 -10.70 0.01 2.64
N ASN A 143 -10.87 0.99 1.76
CA ASN A 143 -12.08 1.82 1.72
C ASN A 143 -13.33 1.06 1.26
N LEU A 144 -13.19 -0.01 0.47
CA LEU A 144 -14.32 -0.88 0.10
C LEU A 144 -14.98 -1.53 1.31
N THR A 145 -14.20 -1.85 2.34
CA THR A 145 -14.64 -2.54 3.56
C THR A 145 -14.76 -1.63 4.77
N ARG A 146 -14.56 -0.33 4.58
CA ARG A 146 -14.51 0.63 5.66
C ARG A 146 -15.87 0.76 6.36
N LYS A 147 -15.81 0.73 7.68
CA LYS A 147 -16.95 0.90 8.59
C LYS A 147 -16.52 1.64 9.84
N TYR A 148 -17.48 2.14 10.59
CA TYR A 148 -17.22 2.64 11.93
C TYR A 148 -16.94 1.46 12.89
N GLU A 149 -16.09 1.66 13.88
CA GLU A 149 -15.88 0.67 14.96
C GLU A 149 -17.03 0.71 15.96
N GLU A 150 -17.46 1.92 16.29
CA GLU A 150 -18.62 2.21 17.11
C GLU A 150 -19.62 3.03 16.29
N PRO A 151 -20.94 2.79 16.45
CA PRO A 151 -21.94 3.62 15.78
C PRO A 151 -21.69 5.10 16.13
N PRO A 152 -21.77 6.02 15.15
CA PRO A 152 -21.54 7.43 15.41
C PRO A 152 -22.53 7.92 16.46
N SER A 153 -22.01 8.54 17.53
CA SER A 153 -22.83 9.26 18.50
C SER A 153 -23.50 10.40 17.74
N SER A 154 -24.82 10.28 17.54
CA SER A 154 -25.69 11.31 16.98
C SER A 154 -25.57 12.62 17.75
#